data_AF-A0A358PB90-F1
#
_entry.id   AF-A0A358PB90-F1
#
_cell.length_a   1.000
_cell.length_b   1.000
_cell.length_c   1.000
_cell.angle_alpha   90.00
_cell.angle_beta   90.00
_cell.angle_gamma   90.00
#
_symmetry.space_group_name_H-M   'P 1'
#
loop_
_entity.id
_entity.type
_entity.pdbx_description
1 polymer ?
#
loop_
_entity_poly.entity_id
_entity_poly.type
_entity_poly.pdbx_seq_one_letter_code
_entity_poly.pdbx_strand_id
1 'polypeptide(L)'
;MLLATMIFGAGYVYVNQAGGLRRLLETELSHMVGNGSAAVGDARLTFALSRHPLQLVAENIVINLERGQIDLPDVEIGFGLTSLFGGRPETILLRGIKLDLVKKASGWSGSPAIIFLDQLAKQSNQLEIGKPRSGPIQNRLGGMKSIAIETDRLSLSHENGALPKLVFGDIHIDVTSDDDGAVAGSLRARRLASDDAAAGSFTLSFDGWPGSDSFAFDMSASDLNTADISGYIDRLPVALRQIGILSGHLGLEMTDDLLT
;
A
#
# COMPACT_ATOMS: atom_id res chain seq x y z
N MET A 1 -17.35 15.30 28.95
CA MET A 1 -18.22 16.34 28.38
C MET A 1 -18.11 16.22 26.87
N LEU A 2 -19.19 15.87 26.19
CA LEU A 2 -19.20 15.48 24.77
C LEU A 2 -19.59 16.72 23.95
N LEU A 3 -18.65 17.26 23.17
CA LEU A 3 -18.91 18.41 22.29
C LEU A 3 -18.92 17.90 20.85
N ALA A 4 -20.09 17.58 20.32
CA ALA A 4 -20.27 17.29 18.91
C ALA A 4 -20.54 18.63 18.20
N THR A 5 -19.61 19.07 17.35
CA THR A 5 -19.85 20.22 16.47
C THR A 5 -20.24 19.68 15.10
N MET A 6 -21.47 20.00 14.66
CA MET A 6 -21.98 19.63 13.34
C MET A 6 -21.93 20.89 12.46
N ILE A 7 -21.09 20.89 11.45
CA ILE A 7 -20.96 21.99 10.48
C ILE A 7 -21.51 21.51 9.15
N PHE A 8 -22.47 22.26 8.60
CA PHE A 8 -23.05 21.99 7.29
C PHE A 8 -22.29 22.80 6.24
N GLY A 9 -21.58 22.12 5.35
CA GLY A 9 -20.95 22.73 4.18
C GLY A 9 -21.11 21.80 2.97
N ALA A 10 -21.76 22.30 1.92
CA ALA A 10 -21.84 21.73 0.57
C ALA A 10 -21.70 20.18 0.46
N GLY A 11 -22.64 19.43 1.06
CA GLY A 11 -22.76 17.98 0.86
C GLY A 11 -22.02 17.07 1.85
N TYR A 12 -21.34 17.63 2.84
CA TYR A 12 -20.62 16.87 3.88
C TYR A 12 -21.16 17.20 5.27
N VAL A 13 -21.37 16.16 6.09
CA VAL A 13 -21.66 16.29 7.52
C VAL A 13 -20.43 15.87 8.29
N TYR A 14 -19.85 16.83 9.02
CA TYR A 14 -18.71 16.59 9.89
C TYR A 14 -19.19 16.27 11.30
N VAL A 15 -18.78 15.12 11.85
CA VAL A 15 -18.98 14.80 13.26
C VAL A 15 -17.61 14.76 13.92
N ASN A 16 -17.22 15.87 14.54
CA ASN A 16 -16.01 15.89 15.38
C ASN A 16 -16.36 15.31 16.76
N GLN A 17 -16.06 14.03 16.98
CA GLN A 17 -16.01 13.46 18.34
C GLN A 17 -14.57 13.55 18.85
N ALA A 18 -14.22 14.72 19.38
CA ALA A 18 -12.92 14.94 19.99
C ALA A 18 -12.70 13.98 21.17
N GLY A 19 -11.79 13.01 21.00
CA GLY A 19 -11.21 12.17 22.06
C GLY A 19 -11.71 10.72 22.15
N GLY A 20 -12.94 10.41 21.72
CA GLY A 20 -13.45 9.03 21.76
C GLY A 20 -12.85 8.16 20.65
N LEU A 21 -12.91 8.67 19.42
CA LEU A 21 -12.42 7.99 18.22
C LEU A 21 -10.91 7.77 18.24
N ARG A 22 -10.17 8.77 18.73
CA ARG A 22 -8.71 8.69 18.91
C ARG A 22 -8.32 7.54 19.83
N ARG A 23 -8.93 7.45 21.02
CA ARG A 23 -8.64 6.38 21.99
C ARG A 23 -9.06 5.01 21.48
N LEU A 24 -10.18 4.94 20.75
CA LEU A 24 -10.62 3.71 20.09
C LEU A 24 -9.55 3.23 19.11
N LEU A 25 -9.09 4.12 18.23
CA LEU A 25 -8.03 3.82 17.27
C LEU A 25 -6.71 3.41 17.95
N GLU A 26 -6.28 4.13 18.99
CA GLU A 26 -5.09 3.77 19.77
C GLU A 26 -5.20 2.35 20.35
N THR A 27 -6.39 1.98 20.86
CA THR A 27 -6.65 0.65 21.43
C THR A 27 -6.61 -0.43 20.35
N GLU A 28 -7.34 -0.26 19.25
CA GLU A 28 -7.42 -1.23 18.17
C GLU A 28 -6.07 -1.41 17.45
N LEU A 29 -5.37 -0.30 17.17
CA LEU A 29 -4.04 -0.34 16.55
C LEU A 29 -3.02 -1.01 17.47
N SER A 30 -3.05 -0.71 18.78
CA SER A 30 -2.17 -1.38 19.75
C SER A 30 -2.44 -2.88 19.83
N HIS A 31 -3.72 -3.27 19.80
CA HIS A 31 -4.10 -4.69 19.76
C HIS A 31 -3.60 -5.38 18.47
N MET A 32 -3.72 -4.71 17.33
CA MET A 32 -3.28 -5.25 16.04
C MET A 32 -1.77 -5.49 15.99
N VAL A 33 -0.97 -4.60 16.60
CA VAL A 33 0.50 -4.73 16.61
C VAL A 33 1.04 -5.57 17.77
N GLY A 34 0.15 -6.09 18.64
CA GLY A 34 0.48 -7.01 19.72
C GLY A 34 1.28 -6.35 20.85
N ASN A 35 2.59 -6.61 20.91
CA ASN A 35 3.47 -6.10 21.96
C ASN A 35 3.88 -4.62 21.78
N GLY A 36 3.38 -3.98 20.72
CA GLY A 36 3.59 -2.57 20.43
C GLY A 36 2.57 -1.65 21.09
N SER A 37 2.70 -0.35 20.85
CA SER A 37 1.70 0.66 21.22
C SER A 37 1.48 1.64 20.08
N ALA A 38 0.25 2.11 19.94
CA ALA A 38 -0.10 3.14 18.97
C ALA A 38 -0.53 4.43 19.68
N ALA A 39 -0.03 5.56 19.18
CA ALA A 39 -0.50 6.89 19.54
C ALA A 39 -1.10 7.54 18.29
N VAL A 40 -2.22 8.25 18.46
CA VAL A 40 -2.90 8.94 17.36
C VAL A 40 -2.97 10.42 17.69
N GLY A 41 -2.51 11.28 16.77
CA GLY A 41 -2.55 12.73 16.97
C GLY A 41 -3.98 13.26 16.89
N ASP A 42 -4.63 13.05 15.74
CA ASP A 42 -6.02 13.42 15.49
C ASP A 42 -6.80 12.29 14.80
N ALA A 43 -8.11 12.25 15.02
CA ALA A 43 -9.00 11.31 14.38
C ALA A 43 -10.39 11.91 14.20
N ARG A 44 -10.94 11.80 12.99
CA ARG A 44 -12.22 12.38 12.61
C ARG A 44 -13.05 11.44 11.75
N LEU A 45 -14.36 11.59 11.87
CA LEU A 45 -15.35 10.84 11.09
C LEU A 45 -16.09 11.80 10.16
N THR A 46 -16.05 11.49 8.87
CA THR A 46 -16.67 12.29 7.81
C THR A 46 -17.81 11.51 7.18
N PHE A 47 -18.94 12.19 6.96
CA PHE A 47 -20.07 11.66 6.23
C PHE A 47 -20.25 12.42 4.92
N ALA A 48 -20.43 11.68 3.82
CA ALA A 48 -20.58 12.24 2.48
C ALA A 48 -21.71 11.54 1.73
N LEU A 49 -22.39 12.25 0.83
CA LEU A 49 -23.27 11.63 -0.15
C LEU A 49 -22.43 11.09 -1.32
N SER A 50 -21.72 9.99 -1.08
CA SER A 50 -20.81 9.37 -2.05
C SER A 50 -20.93 7.83 -2.03
N ARG A 51 -20.12 7.14 -2.85
CA ARG A 51 -20.00 5.66 -2.81
C ARG A 51 -19.44 5.15 -1.46
N HIS A 52 -18.63 5.97 -0.79
CA HIS A 52 -18.11 5.71 0.55
C HIS A 52 -18.70 6.74 1.52
N PRO A 53 -19.95 6.53 1.98
CA PRO A 53 -20.66 7.54 2.74
C PRO A 53 -20.10 7.77 4.14
N LEU A 54 -19.23 6.89 4.63
CA LEU A 54 -18.49 7.06 5.87
C LEU A 54 -16.99 6.98 5.59
N GLN A 55 -16.23 7.95 6.11
CA GLN A 55 -14.78 7.96 6.07
C GLN A 55 -14.20 8.24 7.45
N LEU A 56 -13.26 7.41 7.87
CA LEU A 56 -12.45 7.60 9.06
C LEU A 56 -11.10 8.14 8.63
N VAL A 57 -10.75 9.34 9.09
CA VAL A 57 -9.46 9.96 8.82
C VAL A 57 -8.69 10.06 10.12
N ALA A 58 -7.44 9.63 10.12
CA ALA A 58 -6.55 9.69 11.27
C ALA A 58 -5.19 10.23 10.85
N GLU A 59 -4.66 11.14 11.66
CA GLU A 59 -3.44 11.90 11.37
C GLU A 59 -2.41 11.72 12.48
N ASN A 60 -1.13 11.77 12.10
CA ASN A 60 0.03 11.66 12.97
C ASN A 60 -0.03 10.41 13.86
N ILE A 61 -0.29 9.26 13.24
CA ILE A 61 -0.28 7.98 13.95
C ILE A 61 1.17 7.52 14.08
N VAL A 62 1.55 7.16 15.31
CA VAL A 62 2.85 6.59 15.64
C VAL A 62 2.64 5.21 16.22
N ILE A 63 3.18 4.19 15.55
CA ILE A 63 3.13 2.81 16.00
C ILE A 63 4.54 2.43 16.48
N ASN A 64 4.68 2.23 17.78
CA ASN A 64 5.90 1.72 18.40
C ASN A 64 5.88 0.21 18.39
N LEU A 65 6.93 -0.40 17.84
CA LEU A 65 7.12 -1.84 17.79
C LEU A 65 8.32 -2.22 18.67
N GLU A 66 8.48 -3.50 18.98
CA GLU A 66 9.65 -3.97 19.73
C GLU A 66 10.98 -3.59 19.05
N ARG A 67 10.97 -3.50 17.71
CA ARG A 67 12.14 -3.17 16.89
C ARG A 67 11.80 -2.15 15.82
N GLY A 68 11.52 -0.93 16.26
CA GLY A 68 11.36 0.23 15.40
C GLY A 68 10.04 0.94 15.62
N GLN A 69 9.77 1.88 14.73
CA GLN A 69 8.59 2.73 14.76
C GLN A 69 8.04 2.85 13.34
N ILE A 70 6.73 2.93 13.22
CA ILE A 70 6.05 3.28 11.98
C ILE A 70 5.38 4.63 12.21
N ASP A 71 5.72 5.59 11.36
CA ASP A 71 5.03 6.85 11.27
C ASP A 71 4.03 6.77 10.11
N LEU A 72 2.75 7.01 10.41
CA LEU A 72 1.68 7.12 9.43
C LEU A 72 1.11 8.54 9.54
N PRO A 73 1.62 9.49 8.73
CA PRO A 73 1.22 10.89 8.79
C PRO A 73 -0.27 11.10 8.55
N ASP A 74 -0.84 10.41 7.58
CA ASP A 74 -2.27 10.51 7.27
C ASP A 74 -2.78 9.17 6.75
N VAL A 75 -3.91 8.75 7.30
CA VAL A 75 -4.61 7.51 6.97
C VAL A 75 -6.08 7.83 6.76
N GLU A 76 -6.63 7.41 5.63
CA GLU A 76 -8.03 7.53 5.29
C GLU A 76 -8.63 6.16 5.01
N ILE A 77 -9.69 5.82 5.72
CA ILE A 77 -10.39 4.54 5.63
C ILE A 77 -11.83 4.81 5.21
N GLY A 78 -12.23 4.29 4.07
CA GLY A 78 -13.57 4.43 3.52
C GLY A 78 -14.41 3.18 3.71
N PHE A 79 -15.69 3.38 4.02
CA PHE A 79 -16.66 2.31 4.17
C PHE A 79 -17.86 2.55 3.25
N GLY A 80 -18.24 1.52 2.49
CA GLY A 80 -19.48 1.49 1.72
C GLY A 80 -20.68 1.16 2.62
N LEU A 81 -21.89 1.40 2.13
CA LEU A 81 -23.12 1.17 2.91
C LEU A 81 -23.22 -0.26 3.46
N THR A 82 -22.88 -1.25 2.64
CA THR A 82 -22.92 -2.67 3.02
C THR A 82 -21.76 -3.07 3.92
N SER A 83 -20.57 -2.52 3.68
CA SER A 83 -19.38 -2.86 4.46
C SER A 83 -19.41 -2.29 5.88
N LEU A 84 -20.11 -1.16 6.08
CA LEU A 84 -20.35 -0.55 7.39
C LEU A 84 -20.97 -1.52 8.40
N PHE A 85 -22.02 -2.23 8.00
CA PHE A 85 -22.71 -3.18 8.89
C PHE A 85 -21.83 -4.38 9.23
N GLY A 86 -20.86 -4.71 8.37
CA GLY A 86 -19.85 -5.74 8.62
C GLY A 86 -18.62 -5.25 9.38
N GLY A 87 -18.49 -3.93 9.63
CA GLY A 87 -17.31 -3.33 10.23
C GLY A 87 -16.04 -3.45 9.37
N ARG A 88 -16.19 -3.60 8.05
CA ARG A 88 -15.06 -3.85 7.14
C ARG A 88 -14.78 -2.64 6.25
N PRO A 89 -13.54 -2.17 6.19
CA PRO A 89 -13.18 -1.09 5.27
C PRO A 89 -13.25 -1.58 3.82
N GLU A 90 -13.77 -0.72 2.94
CA GLU A 90 -13.74 -0.95 1.49
C GLU A 90 -12.50 -0.32 0.86
N THR A 91 -12.04 0.82 1.38
CA THR A 91 -10.86 1.51 0.87
C THR A 91 -9.93 1.93 1.99
N ILE A 92 -8.61 1.85 1.75
CA ILE A 92 -7.58 2.38 2.64
C ILE A 92 -6.63 3.22 1.81
N LEU A 93 -6.37 4.45 2.24
CA LEU A 93 -5.35 5.35 1.67
C LEU A 93 -4.35 5.71 2.76
N LEU A 94 -3.07 5.47 2.49
CA LEU A 94 -1.96 5.77 3.39
C LEU A 94 -1.08 6.85 2.76
N ARG A 95 -0.90 7.97 3.46
CA ARG A 95 -0.13 9.12 2.96
C ARG A 95 1.10 9.40 3.83
N GLY A 96 2.24 9.56 3.17
CA GLY A 96 3.52 9.94 3.79
C GLY A 96 4.26 8.81 4.51
N ILE A 97 3.83 7.55 4.36
CA ILE A 97 4.50 6.39 4.96
C ILE A 97 5.87 6.16 4.30
N LYS A 98 6.94 6.04 5.08
CA LYS A 98 8.29 5.77 4.54
C LYS A 98 8.47 4.29 4.29
N LEU A 99 8.88 3.93 3.07
CA LEU A 99 9.04 2.54 2.65
C LEU A 99 10.51 2.24 2.36
N ASP A 100 11.15 1.44 3.21
CA ASP A 100 12.50 0.94 2.92
C ASP A 100 12.47 -0.57 2.68
N LEU A 101 13.12 -1.02 1.61
CA LEU A 101 13.44 -2.43 1.36
C LEU A 101 14.95 -2.65 1.43
N VAL A 102 15.31 -3.74 2.08
CA VAL A 102 16.69 -4.21 2.22
C VAL A 102 16.80 -5.57 1.54
N LYS A 103 17.64 -5.65 0.51
CA LYS A 103 18.04 -6.91 -0.10
C LYS A 103 19.08 -7.61 0.78
N LYS A 104 18.81 -8.87 1.10
CA LYS A 104 19.62 -9.74 1.96
C LYS A 104 20.01 -11.03 1.23
N ALA A 105 20.97 -11.74 1.83
CA ALA A 105 21.31 -13.14 1.57
C ALA A 105 20.08 -14.04 1.30
N SER A 106 19.13 -13.94 2.22
CA SER A 106 17.94 -14.79 2.32
C SER A 106 16.72 -14.26 1.54
N GLY A 107 16.87 -13.18 0.77
CA GLY A 107 15.79 -12.54 0.03
C GLY A 107 15.56 -11.10 0.45
N TRP A 108 14.31 -10.64 0.39
CA TRP A 108 13.94 -9.25 0.68
C TRP A 108 13.45 -9.09 2.11
N SER A 109 13.84 -7.99 2.75
CA SER A 109 13.36 -7.57 4.06
C SER A 109 12.78 -6.17 3.94
N GLY A 110 11.56 -5.98 4.44
CA GLY A 110 10.95 -4.66 4.53
C GLY A 110 11.32 -3.94 5.83
N SER A 111 11.23 -2.61 5.79
CA SER A 111 11.02 -1.77 6.97
C SER A 111 9.78 -2.21 7.74
N PRO A 112 9.63 -1.80 9.01
CA PRO A 112 8.43 -2.11 9.78
C PRO A 112 7.13 -1.67 9.08
N ALA A 113 7.16 -0.56 8.32
CA ALA A 113 6.07 -0.12 7.47
C ALA A 113 5.63 -1.18 6.44
N ILE A 114 6.58 -1.82 5.75
CA ILE A 114 6.27 -2.87 4.76
C ILE A 114 5.71 -4.12 5.43
N ILE A 115 6.22 -4.48 6.61
CA ILE A 115 5.70 -5.61 7.38
C ILE A 115 4.26 -5.34 7.82
N PHE A 116 3.97 -4.11 8.26
CA PHE A 116 2.62 -3.67 8.59
C PHE A 116 1.67 -3.73 7.39
N LEU A 117 2.11 -3.29 6.21
CA LEU A 117 1.32 -3.39 4.98
C LEU A 117 1.02 -4.85 4.60
N ASP A 118 2.01 -5.73 4.72
CA ASP A 118 1.83 -7.18 4.52
C ASP A 118 0.84 -7.78 5.53
N GLN A 119 0.91 -7.37 6.80
CA GLN A 119 -0.06 -7.77 7.82
C GLN A 119 -1.46 -7.25 7.52
N LEU A 120 -1.61 -6.00 7.08
CA LEU A 120 -2.87 -5.40 6.69
C LEU A 120 -3.51 -6.15 5.50
N ALA A 121 -2.71 -6.50 4.50
CA ALA A 121 -3.15 -7.31 3.36
C ALA A 121 -3.47 -8.78 3.75
N LYS A 122 -2.83 -9.32 4.79
CA LYS A 122 -3.11 -10.68 5.30
C LYS A 122 -4.32 -10.73 6.22
N GLN A 123 -4.52 -9.73 7.08
CA GLN A 123 -5.65 -9.66 7.99
C GLN A 123 -6.96 -9.45 7.26
N SER A 124 -6.94 -8.70 6.15
CA SER A 124 -8.09 -8.64 5.27
C SER A 124 -8.47 -10.05 4.80
N ASN A 125 -7.49 -10.85 4.37
CA ASN A 125 -7.67 -12.26 3.99
C ASN A 125 -8.06 -13.23 5.14
N GLN A 126 -7.88 -12.86 6.41
CA GLN A 126 -8.16 -13.72 7.58
C GLN A 126 -9.56 -13.54 8.18
N LEU A 127 -10.32 -12.51 7.77
CA LEU A 127 -11.69 -12.27 8.25
C LEU A 127 -12.73 -13.29 7.71
N GLU A 128 -12.28 -14.42 7.15
CA GLU A 128 -13.10 -15.54 6.66
C GLU A 128 -12.99 -16.82 7.52
N ILE A 129 -12.34 -16.79 8.70
CA ILE A 129 -12.24 -17.97 9.56
C ILE A 129 -13.56 -18.17 10.31
N GLY A 130 -14.51 -18.84 9.65
CA GLY A 130 -15.80 -19.23 10.24
C GLY A 130 -16.84 -19.76 9.25
N LYS A 131 -16.64 -19.58 7.94
CA LYS A 131 -17.45 -20.27 6.91
C LYS A 131 -16.59 -21.30 6.19
N PRO A 132 -17.11 -22.52 5.94
CA PRO A 132 -16.39 -23.49 5.12
C PRO A 132 -16.05 -22.84 3.77
N ARG A 133 -14.79 -22.99 3.34
CA ARG A 133 -14.28 -22.63 2.01
C ARG A 133 -15.02 -23.43 0.94
N SER A 134 -16.23 -23.00 0.60
CA SER A 134 -17.07 -23.61 -0.42
C SER A 134 -17.77 -22.52 -1.21
N GLY A 135 -17.14 -22.13 -2.30
CA GLY A 135 -17.63 -21.20 -3.31
C GLY A 135 -16.49 -20.92 -4.31
N PRO A 136 -16.74 -20.96 -5.63
CA PRO A 136 -15.74 -20.55 -6.60
C PRO A 136 -15.68 -19.02 -6.56
N ILE A 137 -14.48 -18.47 -6.38
CA ILE A 137 -14.14 -17.05 -6.55
C ILE A 137 -14.51 -16.15 -5.35
N GLN A 138 -13.49 -15.68 -4.62
CA GLN A 138 -13.61 -14.72 -3.51
C GLN A 138 -12.48 -13.67 -3.58
N ASN A 139 -12.83 -12.42 -3.23
CA ASN A 139 -11.97 -11.24 -3.21
C ASN A 139 -10.65 -11.48 -2.42
N ARG A 140 -9.50 -11.25 -3.07
CA ARG A 140 -8.14 -11.55 -2.54
C ARG A 140 -7.59 -10.50 -1.56
N LEU A 141 -8.34 -9.42 -1.35
CA LEU A 141 -8.12 -8.44 -0.30
C LEU A 141 -9.17 -8.59 0.80
N GLY A 142 -9.81 -9.76 0.94
CA GLY A 142 -10.65 -10.04 2.12
C GLY A 142 -11.93 -9.22 2.22
N GLY A 143 -12.45 -8.77 1.09
CA GLY A 143 -13.62 -7.88 1.00
C GLY A 143 -13.26 -6.39 0.97
N MET A 144 -11.98 -6.03 1.03
CA MET A 144 -11.52 -4.68 0.70
C MET A 144 -11.43 -4.52 -0.82
N LYS A 145 -11.83 -3.36 -1.32
CA LYS A 145 -11.87 -3.07 -2.76
C LYS A 145 -10.62 -2.35 -3.23
N SER A 146 -9.98 -1.55 -2.37
CA SER A 146 -8.78 -0.81 -2.74
C SER A 146 -7.85 -0.48 -1.56
N ILE A 147 -6.55 -0.62 -1.78
CA ILE A 147 -5.49 -0.03 -0.96
C ILE A 147 -4.69 0.92 -1.85
N ALA A 148 -4.50 2.16 -1.40
CA ALA A 148 -3.64 3.13 -2.03
C ALA A 148 -2.58 3.65 -1.04
N ILE A 149 -1.37 3.91 -1.54
CA ILE A 149 -0.26 4.45 -0.78
C ILE A 149 0.34 5.60 -1.59
N GLU A 150 0.40 6.77 -0.98
CA GLU A 150 1.09 7.94 -1.51
C GLU A 150 2.25 8.28 -0.60
N THR A 151 3.48 8.26 -1.13
CA THR A 151 4.66 8.55 -0.33
C THR A 151 5.71 9.31 -1.10
N ASP A 152 6.47 10.13 -0.38
CA ASP A 152 7.60 10.88 -0.91
C ASP A 152 8.88 10.05 -0.97
N ARG A 153 8.90 8.85 -0.34
CA ARG A 153 10.14 8.08 -0.21
C ARG A 153 9.94 6.57 -0.18
N LEU A 154 10.52 5.93 -1.18
CA LEU A 154 10.82 4.51 -1.24
C LEU A 154 12.34 4.37 -1.40
N SER A 155 12.97 3.52 -0.59
CA SER A 155 14.39 3.21 -0.79
C SER A 155 14.69 1.72 -0.90
N LEU A 156 15.63 1.38 -1.78
CA LEU A 156 16.18 0.03 -1.92
C LEU A 156 17.63 0.07 -1.48
N SER A 157 18.02 -0.85 -0.61
CA SER A 157 19.38 -0.94 -0.09
C SER A 157 19.83 -2.39 0.00
N HIS A 158 21.13 -2.62 0.04
CA HIS A 158 21.70 -3.95 0.27
C HIS A 158 22.26 -4.02 1.70
N GLU A 159 22.02 -5.12 2.40
CA GLU A 159 22.30 -5.28 3.84
C GLU A 159 23.74 -4.92 4.24
N ASN A 160 24.72 -5.27 3.42
CA ASN A 160 26.15 -4.99 3.65
C ASN A 160 26.68 -3.81 2.80
N GLY A 161 25.81 -3.06 2.12
CA GLY A 161 26.21 -1.96 1.23
C GLY A 161 26.90 -2.37 -0.07
N ALA A 162 26.86 -3.66 -0.45
CA ALA A 162 27.45 -4.12 -1.71
C ALA A 162 26.79 -3.54 -2.97
N LEU A 163 25.55 -3.05 -2.86
CA LEU A 163 24.87 -2.32 -3.92
C LEU A 163 24.61 -0.87 -3.48
N PRO A 164 24.72 0.10 -4.40
CA PRO A 164 24.34 1.49 -4.13
C PRO A 164 22.88 1.58 -3.69
N LYS A 165 22.60 2.45 -2.73
CA LYS A 165 21.22 2.72 -2.30
C LYS A 165 20.46 3.42 -3.43
N LEU A 166 19.28 2.92 -3.75
CA LEU A 166 18.35 3.57 -4.67
C LEU A 166 17.28 4.31 -3.87
N VAL A 167 16.90 5.48 -4.35
CA VAL A 167 15.83 6.28 -3.75
C VAL A 167 14.86 6.69 -4.84
N PHE A 168 13.58 6.60 -4.50
CA PHE A 168 12.48 7.02 -5.34
C PHE A 168 11.61 7.99 -4.54
N GLY A 169 10.97 8.91 -5.26
CA GLY A 169 9.99 9.85 -4.73
C GLY A 169 8.76 9.93 -5.63
N ASP A 170 7.79 10.74 -5.23
CA ASP A 170 6.47 10.85 -5.87
C ASP A 170 5.84 9.48 -6.15
N ILE A 171 5.82 8.64 -5.11
CA ILE A 171 5.36 7.26 -5.24
C ILE A 171 3.86 7.23 -5.02
N HIS A 172 3.17 6.63 -5.99
CA HIS A 172 1.77 6.26 -5.88
C HIS A 172 1.68 4.76 -6.13
N ILE A 173 1.16 4.01 -5.16
CA ILE A 173 0.86 2.59 -5.29
C ILE A 173 -0.63 2.45 -5.09
N ASP A 174 -1.30 1.76 -6.00
CA ASP A 174 -2.69 1.35 -5.80
C ASP A 174 -2.84 -0.13 -6.14
N VAL A 175 -3.68 -0.80 -5.35
CA VAL A 175 -4.10 -2.17 -5.60
C VAL A 175 -5.60 -2.20 -5.40
N THR A 176 -6.30 -2.78 -6.35
CA THR A 176 -7.74 -2.98 -6.35
C THR A 176 -8.05 -4.46 -6.42
N SER A 177 -9.15 -4.86 -5.78
CA SER A 177 -9.71 -6.20 -5.95
C SER A 177 -11.20 -6.09 -6.19
N ASP A 178 -11.65 -6.77 -7.23
CA ASP A 178 -13.06 -6.83 -7.57
C ASP A 178 -13.74 -8.00 -6.83
N ASP A 179 -15.07 -8.01 -6.87
CA ASP A 179 -15.92 -8.99 -6.19
C ASP A 179 -15.71 -10.42 -6.76
N ASP A 180 -15.23 -10.52 -8.01
CA ASP A 180 -14.80 -11.75 -8.68
C ASP A 180 -13.33 -12.15 -8.39
N GLY A 181 -12.71 -11.52 -7.38
CA GLY A 181 -11.34 -11.85 -6.99
C GLY A 181 -10.27 -11.50 -8.03
N ALA A 182 -10.62 -10.81 -9.11
CA ALA A 182 -9.66 -10.13 -9.96
C ALA A 182 -8.89 -9.11 -9.11
N VAL A 183 -7.60 -8.99 -9.40
CA VAL A 183 -6.71 -8.04 -8.73
C VAL A 183 -5.98 -7.27 -9.81
N ALA A 184 -6.02 -5.95 -9.73
CA ALA A 184 -5.24 -5.07 -10.59
C ALA A 184 -4.61 -3.98 -9.74
N GLY A 185 -3.53 -3.39 -10.23
CA GLY A 185 -2.90 -2.29 -9.52
C GLY A 185 -1.89 -1.55 -10.35
N SER A 186 -1.41 -0.44 -9.79
CA SER A 186 -0.33 0.32 -10.39
C SER A 186 0.67 0.84 -9.36
N LEU A 187 1.88 1.06 -9.83
CA LEU A 187 2.96 1.73 -9.13
C LEU A 187 3.51 2.80 -10.07
N ARG A 188 3.45 4.04 -9.64
CA ARG A 188 4.17 5.16 -10.24
C ARG A 188 5.24 5.62 -9.28
N ALA A 189 6.43 5.89 -9.79
CA ALA A 189 7.50 6.49 -9.01
C ALA A 189 8.48 7.27 -9.89
N ARG A 190 9.13 8.27 -9.28
CA ARG A 190 10.25 9.00 -9.86
C ARG A 190 11.55 8.54 -9.19
N ARG A 191 12.54 8.17 -10.00
CA ARG A 191 13.87 7.85 -9.49
C ARG A 191 14.59 9.15 -9.10
N LEU A 192 15.28 9.13 -7.97
CA LEU A 192 16.14 10.22 -7.51
C LEU A 192 17.61 9.80 -7.66
N ALA A 193 18.44 10.73 -8.14
CA ALA A 193 19.89 10.62 -8.10
C ALA A 193 20.42 10.91 -6.68
N SER A 194 21.72 10.71 -6.45
CA SER A 194 22.34 10.88 -5.14
C SER A 194 22.30 12.31 -4.60
N ASP A 195 22.07 13.30 -5.48
CA ASP A 195 21.89 14.72 -5.19
C ASP A 195 20.41 15.15 -5.14
N ASP A 196 19.50 14.17 -5.03
CA ASP A 196 18.05 14.32 -5.08
C ASP A 196 17.51 14.89 -6.42
N ALA A 197 18.34 14.97 -7.47
CA ALA A 197 17.90 15.35 -8.80
C ALA A 197 17.00 14.26 -9.41
N ALA A 198 16.03 14.67 -10.23
CA ALA A 198 15.18 13.73 -10.95
C ALA A 198 16.01 12.90 -11.94
N ALA A 199 15.96 11.58 -11.79
CA ALA A 199 16.67 10.60 -12.61
C ALA A 199 15.70 9.72 -13.43
N GLY A 200 14.64 10.38 -13.94
CA GLY A 200 13.56 9.76 -14.70
C GLY A 200 12.45 9.16 -13.85
N SER A 201 11.43 8.62 -14.50
CA SER A 201 10.25 8.07 -13.86
C SER A 201 9.76 6.82 -14.54
N PHE A 202 8.96 6.04 -13.83
CA PHE A 202 8.27 4.89 -14.39
C PHE A 202 6.84 4.78 -13.84
N THR A 203 6.01 4.12 -14.62
CA THR A 203 4.69 3.65 -14.20
C THR A 203 4.59 2.18 -14.59
N LEU A 204 4.06 1.39 -13.69
CA LEU A 204 4.04 -0.05 -13.77
C LEU A 204 2.64 -0.48 -13.34
N SER A 205 1.88 -1.10 -14.22
CA SER A 205 0.54 -1.62 -13.96
C SER A 205 0.54 -3.13 -14.09
N PHE A 206 -0.33 -3.78 -13.35
CA PHE A 206 -0.54 -5.22 -13.44
C PHE A 206 -2.02 -5.56 -13.37
N ASP A 207 -2.39 -6.64 -14.04
CA ASP A 207 -3.70 -7.26 -13.99
C ASP A 207 -3.51 -8.77 -13.71
N GLY A 208 -4.26 -9.29 -12.77
CA GLY A 208 -4.08 -10.61 -12.21
C GLY A 208 -3.02 -10.67 -11.11
N TRP A 209 -2.81 -11.87 -10.57
CA TRP A 209 -1.84 -12.10 -9.51
C TRP A 209 -0.69 -12.96 -10.05
N PRO A 210 0.57 -12.75 -9.62
CA PRO A 210 1.65 -13.65 -10.01
C PRO A 210 1.31 -15.12 -9.67
N GLY A 211 1.22 -15.97 -10.70
CA GLY A 211 0.85 -17.38 -10.58
C GLY A 211 -0.65 -17.69 -10.70
N SER A 212 -1.50 -16.75 -11.15
CA SER A 212 -2.85 -17.05 -11.65
C SER A 212 -2.86 -17.44 -13.14
N ASP A 213 -4.00 -17.96 -13.60
CA ASP A 213 -4.26 -18.41 -14.98
C ASP A 213 -3.92 -17.34 -16.03
N SER A 214 -4.13 -16.07 -15.70
CA SER A 214 -3.68 -14.92 -16.48
C SER A 214 -2.99 -13.91 -15.57
N PHE A 215 -1.88 -13.35 -16.05
CA PHE A 215 -1.17 -12.25 -15.43
C PHE A 215 -0.63 -11.33 -16.53
N ALA A 216 -1.07 -10.09 -16.55
CA ALA A 216 -0.55 -9.05 -17.42
C ALA A 216 0.22 -8.01 -16.62
N PHE A 217 1.28 -7.50 -17.23
CA PHE A 217 2.17 -6.50 -16.67
C PHE A 217 2.51 -5.50 -17.76
N ASP A 218 2.41 -4.22 -17.43
CA ASP A 218 2.75 -3.13 -18.32
C ASP A 218 3.64 -2.14 -17.60
N MET A 219 4.76 -1.79 -18.20
CA MET A 219 5.68 -0.78 -17.70
C MET A 219 5.88 0.30 -18.75
N SER A 220 5.82 1.55 -18.33
CA SER A 220 6.30 2.70 -19.08
C SER A 220 7.41 3.38 -18.31
N ALA A 221 8.43 3.84 -19.01
CA ALA A 221 9.54 4.58 -18.44
C ALA A 221 9.80 5.83 -19.27
N SER A 222 10.12 6.92 -18.59
CA SER A 222 10.53 8.18 -19.21
C SER A 222 11.85 8.62 -18.60
N ASP A 223 12.89 8.58 -19.42
CA ASP A 223 14.27 8.93 -19.11
C ASP A 223 14.77 8.29 -17.81
N LEU A 224 14.28 7.08 -17.52
CA LEU A 224 14.60 6.36 -16.31
C LEU A 224 16.07 5.97 -16.36
N ASN A 225 16.89 6.62 -15.55
CA ASN A 225 18.23 6.14 -15.29
C ASN A 225 18.11 4.74 -14.68
N THR A 226 18.79 3.75 -15.23
CA THR A 226 18.77 2.36 -14.76
C THR A 226 20.05 1.96 -14.04
N ALA A 227 21.00 2.88 -13.84
CA ALA A 227 22.23 2.62 -13.11
C ALA A 227 21.93 1.93 -11.78
N ASP A 228 22.67 0.88 -11.43
CA ASP A 228 22.55 0.16 -10.16
C ASP A 228 21.22 -0.61 -9.91
N ILE A 229 20.13 -0.34 -10.66
CA ILE A 229 18.85 -1.07 -10.53
C ILE A 229 19.06 -2.56 -10.77
N SER A 230 19.86 -2.91 -11.78
CA SER A 230 20.09 -4.29 -12.14
C SER A 230 20.77 -5.12 -11.04
N GLY A 231 21.50 -4.49 -10.12
CA GLY A 231 22.08 -5.19 -8.97
C GLY A 231 21.01 -5.75 -8.03
N TYR A 232 19.83 -5.11 -8.02
CA TYR A 232 18.69 -5.55 -7.23
C TYR A 232 17.90 -6.68 -7.91
N ILE A 233 18.09 -6.92 -9.21
CA ILE A 233 17.36 -7.94 -9.97
C ILE A 233 18.25 -9.17 -10.21
N ASP A 234 18.00 -10.26 -9.47
CA ASP A 234 18.87 -11.45 -9.47
C ASP A 234 18.96 -12.16 -10.84
N ARG A 235 17.87 -12.15 -11.61
CA ARG A 235 17.75 -12.86 -12.89
C ARG A 235 18.09 -12.00 -14.11
N LEU A 236 18.54 -10.75 -13.93
CA LEU A 236 18.86 -9.90 -15.07
C LEU A 236 20.23 -10.28 -15.66
N PRO A 237 20.32 -10.57 -16.97
CA PRO A 237 21.60 -10.79 -17.65
C PRO A 237 22.58 -9.64 -17.40
N VAL A 238 23.87 -9.97 -17.25
CA VAL A 238 24.93 -8.98 -16.99
C VAL A 238 24.97 -7.89 -18.09
N ALA A 239 24.68 -8.25 -19.34
CA ALA A 239 24.60 -7.30 -20.45
C ALA A 239 23.50 -6.24 -20.27
N LEU A 240 22.41 -6.56 -19.56
CA LEU A 240 21.31 -5.64 -19.25
C LEU A 240 21.60 -4.77 -18.01
N ARG A 241 22.77 -4.93 -17.37
CA ARG A 241 23.17 -4.12 -16.21
C ARG A 241 23.63 -2.71 -16.58
N GLN A 242 23.88 -2.45 -17.86
CA GLN A 242 24.42 -1.18 -18.38
C GLN A 242 23.47 -0.48 -19.37
N ILE A 243 22.15 -0.72 -19.27
CA ILE A 243 21.15 -0.13 -20.19
C ILE A 243 21.23 1.42 -20.22
N GLY A 244 21.70 2.05 -19.13
CA GLY A 244 21.91 3.49 -19.06
C GLY A 244 20.60 4.22 -18.77
N ILE A 245 20.00 4.82 -19.79
CA ILE A 245 18.71 5.53 -19.69
C ILE A 245 17.67 4.73 -20.47
N LEU A 246 16.54 4.45 -19.82
CA LEU A 246 15.41 3.72 -20.38
C LEU A 246 14.23 4.66 -20.60
N SER A 247 13.80 4.75 -21.86
CA SER A 247 12.56 5.42 -22.27
C SER A 247 11.80 4.49 -23.19
N GLY A 248 10.52 4.26 -22.91
CA GLY A 248 9.69 3.36 -23.70
C GLY A 248 8.66 2.60 -22.89
N HIS A 249 8.11 1.57 -23.51
CA HIS A 249 7.04 0.76 -22.96
C HIS A 249 7.37 -0.73 -23.11
N LEU A 250 7.06 -1.51 -22.08
CA LEU A 250 7.23 -2.95 -22.01
C LEU A 250 5.93 -3.55 -21.48
N GLY A 251 5.22 -4.29 -22.33
CA GLY A 251 4.08 -5.11 -21.94
C GLY A 251 4.46 -6.59 -21.94
N LEU A 252 4.00 -7.33 -20.94
CA LEU A 252 4.16 -8.77 -20.81
C LEU A 252 2.83 -9.36 -20.38
N GLU A 253 2.31 -10.30 -21.17
CA GLU A 253 1.13 -11.09 -20.82
C GLU A 253 1.56 -12.54 -20.67
N MET A 254 1.16 -13.15 -19.55
CA MET A 254 1.36 -14.55 -19.25
C MET A 254 -0.02 -15.19 -19.12
N THR A 255 -0.31 -16.13 -20.00
CA THR A 255 -1.48 -17.00 -19.93
C THR A 255 -1.01 -18.42 -19.72
N ASP A 256 -1.67 -19.14 -18.82
CA ASP A 256 -1.39 -20.56 -18.56
C ASP A 256 -2.03 -21.41 -19.67
N ASP A 257 -1.57 -21.23 -20.92
CA ASP A 257 -2.07 -21.95 -22.10
C ASP A 257 -1.25 -23.24 -22.35
N LEU A 258 -0.90 -23.93 -21.27
CA LEU A 258 -0.27 -25.24 -21.29
C LEU A 258 -0.87 -26.12 -20.19
N LEU A 259 -1.91 -26.88 -20.56
CA LEU A 259 -2.06 -28.33 -20.33
C LEU A 259 -3.35 -28.83 -21.02
N THR A 260 -3.25 -29.10 -22.32
CA THR A 260 -3.96 -30.23 -22.94
C THR A 260 -3.35 -31.54 -22.48
#